data_AF-A0A3L6NU12-F1
#
_entry.id   AF-A0A3L6NU12-F1
#
_cell.length_a   1.000
_cell.length_b   1.000
_cell.length_c   1.000
_cell.angle_alpha   90.00
_cell.angle_beta   90.00
_cell.angle_gamma   90.00
#
_symmetry.space_group_name_H-M   'P 1'
#
loop_
_entity.id
_entity.type
_entity.pdbx_description
1 polymer ?
#
loop_
_entity_poly.entity_id
_entity_poly.type
_entity_poly.pdbx_seq_one_letter_code
_entity_poly.pdbx_strand_id
1 'polypeptide(L)'
;MLPEPTLTLTLPSIHDGLTLDCRIYHPLSLSANPKAPTWLKHAAVVAHPYAPMGGCYDDPVVGGAAAQLLRKGFLVGTFNFRGAHGSAGRTSWTAKPERDDYATVVAFVLHYVHDLDPFRPHIDNTLHSEPSTPTRLEAPVSLDAAVTSAPRPRPILLMGGYSYGGMIVTQIPPLDAILQPFISPIAGSDAAEVRLRAAHLAEQQNIVLASARAAMMEGSARGRSKRSVRIGGDEGGSPRRSHSSARRSFSLDDERFRKGVHDFIAKARAGRHSRNVSQNPPTAVVPPEPGEHLPRITDLTMPQPAYLMISPPQGVFTHLATMSLLPSALVKNKDPQDVAAEEKLVRNPSLVIFGDEDGFAPVGKFRSWKAKMEGKMGSQFKGTEIETAGHFWVEEGVLDQLRERVGEFADKLLAG
;
A
#
# COMPACT_ATOMS: atom_id res chain seq x y z
N MET A 1 10.90 -7.61 13.25
CA MET A 1 11.06 -8.27 11.94
C MET A 1 9.74 -8.22 11.18
N LEU A 2 9.82 -7.96 9.87
CA LEU A 2 8.69 -8.14 8.96
C LEU A 2 8.45 -9.64 8.71
N PRO A 3 7.20 -10.08 8.52
CA PRO A 3 6.93 -11.44 8.05
C PRO A 3 7.26 -11.59 6.56
N GLU A 4 7.18 -12.80 6.04
CA GLU A 4 7.18 -13.07 4.59
C GLU A 4 6.13 -12.19 3.86
N PRO A 5 6.46 -11.64 2.68
CA PRO A 5 5.52 -10.83 1.91
C PRO A 5 4.31 -11.64 1.47
N THR A 6 3.14 -11.00 1.47
CA THR A 6 1.91 -11.61 0.95
C THR A 6 1.91 -11.62 -0.58
N LEU A 7 2.42 -10.55 -1.19
CA LEU A 7 2.64 -10.45 -2.62
C LEU A 7 4.09 -10.00 -2.87
N THR A 8 4.74 -10.65 -3.83
CA THR A 8 5.96 -10.15 -4.47
C THR A 8 5.62 -9.96 -5.94
N LEU A 9 5.83 -8.75 -6.45
CA LEU A 9 5.42 -8.36 -7.79
C LEU A 9 6.41 -7.35 -8.37
N THR A 10 6.35 -7.17 -9.68
CA THR A 10 7.01 -6.06 -10.34
C THR A 10 6.00 -4.97 -10.71
N LEU A 11 6.45 -3.74 -10.91
CA LEU A 11 5.65 -2.64 -11.47
C LEU A 11 6.48 -1.87 -12.51
N PRO A 12 5.90 -1.44 -13.65
CA PRO A 12 6.58 -0.52 -14.54
C PRO A 12 6.55 0.89 -13.94
N SER A 13 7.72 1.53 -13.83
CA SER A 13 7.80 2.92 -13.39
C SER A 13 7.08 3.84 -14.37
N ILE A 14 6.26 4.77 -13.87
CA ILE A 14 5.62 5.78 -14.72
C ILE A 14 6.60 6.78 -15.36
N HIS A 15 7.87 6.75 -14.95
CA HIS A 15 8.89 7.60 -15.54
C HIS A 15 9.28 7.14 -16.95
N ASP A 16 9.55 5.84 -17.09
CA ASP A 16 10.24 5.25 -18.23
C ASP A 16 9.97 3.74 -18.42
N GLY A 17 8.97 3.18 -17.74
CA GLY A 17 8.59 1.78 -17.84
C GLY A 17 9.57 0.80 -17.17
N LEU A 18 10.61 1.29 -16.49
CA LEU A 18 11.57 0.42 -15.83
C LEU A 18 10.91 -0.42 -14.73
N THR A 19 11.28 -1.69 -14.70
CA THR A 19 10.76 -2.65 -13.72
C THR A 19 11.21 -2.31 -12.30
N LEU A 20 10.24 -2.16 -11.39
CA LEU A 20 10.44 -1.97 -9.96
C LEU A 20 10.03 -3.24 -9.20
N ASP A 21 10.90 -3.77 -8.37
CA ASP A 21 10.62 -4.92 -7.51
C ASP A 21 9.92 -4.47 -6.21
N CYS A 22 8.74 -5.02 -5.97
CA CYS A 22 7.79 -4.55 -4.96
C CYS A 22 7.26 -5.72 -4.12
N ARG A 23 6.98 -5.43 -2.84
CA ARG A 23 6.42 -6.38 -1.87
C ARG A 23 5.24 -5.75 -1.14
N ILE A 24 4.19 -6.53 -0.91
CA ILE A 24 3.00 -6.14 -0.13
C ILE A 24 2.82 -7.08 1.06
N TYR A 25 2.56 -6.51 2.24
CA TYR A 25 2.33 -7.23 3.49
C TYR A 25 0.92 -6.94 4.00
N HIS A 26 0.11 -7.98 4.15
CA HIS A 26 -1.24 -7.86 4.69
C HIS A 26 -1.23 -7.85 6.23
N PRO A 27 -1.93 -6.90 6.89
CA PRO A 27 -2.10 -6.90 8.33
C PRO A 27 -2.94 -8.09 8.81
N LEU A 28 -2.91 -8.35 10.12
CA LEU A 28 -3.69 -9.41 10.74
C LEU A 28 -5.20 -9.28 10.49
N SER A 29 -5.71 -8.06 10.32
CA SER A 29 -7.11 -7.77 9.97
C SER A 29 -7.54 -8.42 8.64
N LEU A 30 -6.60 -8.62 7.73
CA LEU A 30 -6.83 -9.32 6.46
C LEU A 30 -6.64 -10.82 6.54
N SER A 31 -6.29 -11.38 7.71
CA SER A 31 -6.21 -12.82 7.88
C SER A 31 -7.61 -13.48 7.85
N ALA A 32 -7.62 -14.80 7.64
CA ALA A 32 -8.83 -15.61 7.71
C ALA A 32 -9.33 -15.85 9.15
N ASN A 33 -8.72 -15.24 10.16
CA ASN A 33 -9.09 -15.40 11.55
C ASN A 33 -10.45 -14.72 11.83
N PRO A 34 -11.48 -15.43 12.33
CA PRO A 34 -12.78 -14.84 12.67
C PRO A 34 -12.71 -13.76 13.75
N LYS A 35 -11.64 -13.74 14.56
CA LYS A 35 -11.38 -12.71 15.58
C LYS A 35 -10.59 -11.53 15.05
N ALA A 36 -10.22 -11.52 13.77
CA ALA A 36 -9.51 -10.41 13.17
C ALA A 36 -10.38 -9.15 13.19
N PRO A 37 -9.83 -7.98 13.57
CA PRO A 37 -10.59 -6.74 13.53
C PRO A 37 -10.95 -6.38 12.07
N THR A 38 -12.01 -5.61 11.90
CA THR A 38 -12.38 -5.07 10.59
C THR A 38 -11.23 -4.25 10.03
N TRP A 39 -10.83 -4.53 8.79
CA TRP A 39 -9.79 -3.74 8.14
C TRP A 39 -10.36 -2.43 7.62
N LEU A 40 -9.77 -1.32 8.07
CA LEU A 40 -10.20 0.05 7.76
C LEU A 40 -9.47 0.66 6.55
N LYS A 41 -8.85 -0.18 5.71
CA LYS A 41 -8.12 0.24 4.50
C LYS A 41 -6.93 1.18 4.74
N HIS A 42 -6.39 1.23 5.97
CA HIS A 42 -5.15 1.95 6.23
C HIS A 42 -3.98 1.25 5.52
N ALA A 43 -3.13 2.05 4.88
CA ALA A 43 -1.99 1.56 4.11
C ALA A 43 -0.77 2.46 4.29
N ALA A 44 0.42 1.89 4.06
CA ALA A 44 1.68 2.57 4.15
C ALA A 44 2.62 2.11 3.02
N VAL A 45 3.46 3.00 2.52
CA VAL A 45 4.57 2.69 1.62
C VAL A 45 5.86 3.11 2.32
N VAL A 46 6.85 2.23 2.41
CA VAL A 46 8.13 2.54 3.06
C VAL A 46 9.27 2.31 2.08
N ALA A 47 9.98 3.40 1.75
CA ALA A 47 11.13 3.36 0.84
C ALA A 47 12.47 3.26 1.58
N HIS A 48 13.43 2.70 0.87
CA HIS A 48 14.74 2.30 1.40
C HIS A 48 15.83 3.35 1.23
N PRO A 49 17.01 3.19 1.89
CA PRO A 49 18.11 4.15 1.81
C PRO A 49 18.87 4.02 0.47
N TYR A 50 19.92 4.81 0.27
CA TYR A 50 20.56 4.97 -1.03
C TYR A 50 21.05 3.65 -1.66
N ALA A 51 20.51 3.31 -2.84
CA ALA A 51 20.79 2.03 -3.51
C ALA A 51 22.28 1.79 -3.81
N PRO A 52 23.06 2.77 -4.32
CA PRO A 52 24.47 2.55 -4.65
C PRO A 52 25.35 2.22 -3.44
N MET A 53 24.89 2.47 -2.21
CA MET A 53 25.57 2.08 -0.97
C MET A 53 24.99 0.79 -0.36
N GLY A 54 24.30 -0.04 -1.16
CA GLY A 54 23.71 -1.30 -0.72
C GLY A 54 22.29 -1.17 -0.15
N GLY A 55 21.70 0.02 -0.18
CA GLY A 55 20.33 0.23 0.30
C GLY A 55 19.30 -0.55 -0.52
N CYS A 56 18.39 -1.23 0.17
CA CYS A 56 17.27 -1.96 -0.43
C CYS A 56 16.15 -2.12 0.59
N TYR A 57 14.98 -2.60 0.16
CA TYR A 57 13.83 -2.82 1.04
C TYR A 57 14.07 -3.81 2.21
N ASP A 58 15.19 -4.54 2.23
CA ASP A 58 15.59 -5.52 3.25
C ASP A 58 16.44 -4.86 4.35
N ASP A 59 16.66 -3.55 4.24
CA ASP A 59 17.35 -2.74 5.25
C ASP A 59 16.67 -2.87 6.64
N PRO A 60 17.43 -3.07 7.72
CA PRO A 60 16.86 -3.27 9.06
C PRO A 60 15.98 -2.13 9.57
N VAL A 61 16.28 -0.89 9.20
CA VAL A 61 15.51 0.31 9.59
C VAL A 61 14.17 0.31 8.85
N VAL A 62 14.19 0.03 7.54
CA VAL A 62 12.98 -0.15 6.73
C VAL A 62 12.13 -1.27 7.30
N GLY A 63 12.73 -2.44 7.57
CA GLY A 63 12.05 -3.59 8.15
C GLY A 63 11.49 -3.32 9.54
N GLY A 64 12.20 -2.57 10.37
CA GLY A 64 11.74 -2.15 11.71
C GLY A 64 10.51 -1.25 11.65
N ALA A 65 10.55 -0.19 10.84
CA ALA A 65 9.46 0.74 10.65
C ALA A 65 8.23 0.08 10.00
N ALA A 66 8.44 -0.64 8.89
CA ALA A 66 7.39 -1.37 8.19
C ALA A 66 6.72 -2.43 9.09
N ALA A 67 7.50 -3.20 9.86
CA ALA A 67 6.93 -4.17 10.79
C ALA A 67 6.12 -3.51 11.90
N GLN A 68 6.50 -2.31 12.36
CA GLN A 68 5.71 -1.57 13.34
C GLN A 68 4.38 -1.09 12.75
N LEU A 69 4.40 -0.50 11.55
CA LEU A 69 3.18 -0.08 10.85
C LEU A 69 2.23 -1.25 10.60
N LEU A 70 2.77 -2.40 10.17
CA LEU A 70 2.01 -3.63 9.97
C LEU A 70 1.33 -4.11 11.26
N ARG A 71 2.03 -4.05 12.41
CA ARG A 71 1.46 -4.39 13.73
C ARG A 71 0.33 -3.45 14.13
N LYS A 72 0.39 -2.17 13.71
CA LYS A 72 -0.66 -1.17 13.95
C LYS A 72 -1.87 -1.33 13.02
N GLY A 73 -1.83 -2.29 12.09
CA GLY A 73 -2.97 -2.62 11.22
C GLY A 73 -2.92 -1.99 9.84
N PHE A 74 -1.80 -1.36 9.46
CA PHE A 74 -1.60 -0.87 8.10
C PHE A 74 -1.28 -2.03 7.15
N LEU A 75 -1.81 -1.98 5.93
CA LEU A 75 -1.23 -2.70 4.80
C LEU A 75 0.06 -2.01 4.38
N VAL A 76 1.17 -2.74 4.32
CA VAL A 76 2.47 -2.12 4.06
C VAL A 76 2.99 -2.55 2.70
N GLY A 77 3.42 -1.59 1.90
CA GLY A 77 4.21 -1.80 0.69
C GLY A 77 5.66 -1.40 0.92
N THR A 78 6.60 -2.24 0.47
CA THR A 78 8.02 -1.89 0.35
C THR A 78 8.45 -2.17 -1.08
N PHE A 79 9.40 -1.41 -1.60
CA PHE A 79 9.86 -1.57 -2.97
C PHE A 79 11.32 -1.19 -3.07
N ASN A 80 11.98 -1.64 -4.12
CA ASN A 80 13.31 -1.19 -4.51
C ASN A 80 13.18 -0.08 -5.55
N PHE A 81 13.81 1.07 -5.32
CA PHE A 81 14.00 2.08 -6.37
C PHE A 81 14.80 1.49 -7.53
N ARG A 82 14.74 2.15 -8.70
CA ARG A 82 15.64 1.83 -9.81
C ARG A 82 17.10 1.68 -9.37
N GLY A 83 17.76 0.64 -9.88
CA GLY A 83 19.15 0.32 -9.55
C GLY A 83 19.38 -0.38 -8.21
N ALA A 84 18.34 -0.68 -7.43
CA ALA A 84 18.44 -1.54 -6.25
C ALA A 84 17.95 -2.96 -6.57
N HIS A 85 18.83 -3.95 -6.42
CA HIS A 85 18.51 -5.37 -6.51
C HIS A 85 17.53 -5.69 -7.66
N GLY A 86 16.41 -6.38 -7.43
CA GLY A 86 15.46 -6.80 -8.46
C GLY A 86 14.84 -5.69 -9.32
N SER A 87 15.07 -4.40 -9.00
CA SER A 87 14.66 -3.27 -9.84
C SER A 87 15.69 -2.94 -10.92
N ALA A 88 15.20 -2.68 -12.13
CA ALA A 88 16.03 -2.35 -13.28
C ALA A 88 16.65 -0.94 -13.17
N GLY A 89 17.55 -0.62 -14.11
CA GLY A 89 18.14 0.72 -14.25
C GLY A 89 19.24 1.03 -13.25
N ARG A 90 19.39 2.32 -12.93
CA ARG A 90 20.38 2.85 -11.99
C ARG A 90 19.82 4.08 -11.28
N THR A 91 20.32 4.35 -10.08
CA THR A 91 19.97 5.56 -9.35
C THR A 91 20.41 6.81 -10.12
N SER A 92 19.51 7.79 -10.19
CA SER A 92 19.70 9.06 -10.84
C SER A 92 20.34 10.08 -9.89
N TRP A 93 20.98 11.08 -10.48
CA TRP A 93 21.52 12.21 -9.74
C TRP A 93 20.45 13.23 -9.33
N THR A 94 19.32 13.28 -10.04
CA THR A 94 18.29 14.33 -9.85
C THR A 94 17.15 13.91 -8.94
N ALA A 95 17.09 12.64 -8.55
CA ALA A 95 15.97 12.05 -7.80
C ALA A 95 14.60 12.11 -8.49
N LYS A 96 14.47 12.75 -9.66
CA LYS A 96 13.19 12.85 -10.39
C LYS A 96 12.64 11.49 -10.81
N PRO A 97 13.43 10.61 -11.47
CA PRO A 97 12.97 9.27 -11.76
C PRO A 97 12.58 8.47 -10.51
N GLU A 98 13.28 8.63 -9.39
CA GLU A 98 12.95 7.96 -8.13
C GLU A 98 11.66 8.50 -7.49
N ARG A 99 11.35 9.80 -7.66
CA ARG A 99 10.05 10.36 -7.24
C ARG A 99 8.90 9.72 -8.01
N ASP A 100 9.09 9.46 -9.30
CA ASP A 100 8.11 8.79 -10.15
C ASP A 100 8.02 7.28 -9.86
N ASP A 101 9.13 6.63 -9.50
CA ASP A 101 9.14 5.26 -8.96
C ASP A 101 8.29 5.18 -7.68
N TYR A 102 8.48 6.13 -6.76
CA TYR A 102 7.68 6.21 -5.53
C TYR A 102 6.20 6.43 -5.84
N ALA A 103 5.88 7.36 -6.75
CA ALA A 103 4.51 7.65 -7.19
C ALA A 103 3.82 6.41 -7.78
N THR A 104 4.55 5.61 -8.56
CA THR A 104 4.09 4.34 -9.14
C THR A 104 3.59 3.39 -8.05
N VAL A 105 4.40 3.17 -7.01
CA VAL A 105 4.07 2.25 -5.91
C VAL A 105 2.94 2.78 -5.04
N VAL A 106 2.91 4.09 -4.78
CA VAL A 106 1.80 4.74 -4.05
C VAL A 106 0.48 4.56 -4.79
N ALA A 107 0.47 4.81 -6.10
CA ALA A 107 -0.73 4.64 -6.92
C ALA A 107 -1.17 3.17 -6.95
N PHE A 108 -0.24 2.22 -7.11
CA PHE A 108 -0.54 0.80 -7.03
C PHE A 108 -1.21 0.44 -5.70
N VAL A 109 -0.60 0.79 -4.57
CA VAL A 109 -1.13 0.46 -3.23
C VAL A 109 -2.51 1.06 -3.02
N LEU A 110 -2.73 2.31 -3.43
CA LEU A 110 -4.04 2.95 -3.29
C LEU A 110 -5.13 2.23 -4.09
N HIS A 111 -4.88 1.91 -5.36
CA HIS A 111 -5.85 1.19 -6.20
C HIS A 111 -6.07 -0.24 -5.69
N TYR A 112 -5.00 -0.92 -5.30
CA TYR A 112 -5.07 -2.28 -4.73
C TYR A 112 -5.94 -2.30 -3.48
N VAL A 113 -5.74 -1.35 -2.56
CA VAL A 113 -6.54 -1.23 -1.32
C VAL A 113 -7.99 -0.82 -1.61
N HIS A 114 -8.22 0.00 -2.63
CA HIS A 114 -9.57 0.35 -3.06
C HIS A 114 -10.35 -0.89 -3.51
N ASP A 115 -9.75 -1.72 -4.37
CA ASP A 115 -10.37 -2.92 -4.93
C ASP A 115 -10.37 -4.13 -3.97
N LEU A 116 -9.52 -4.13 -2.95
CA LEU A 116 -9.50 -5.16 -1.93
C LEU A 116 -10.73 -5.01 -1.01
N ASP A 117 -11.63 -5.99 -1.09
CA ASP A 117 -12.86 -6.06 -0.32
C ASP A 117 -13.17 -7.53 0.05
N PRO A 118 -12.40 -8.12 0.97
CA PRO A 118 -12.51 -9.54 1.29
C PRO A 118 -13.66 -9.83 2.26
N PHE A 119 -14.48 -8.83 2.58
CA PHE A 119 -15.62 -8.92 3.52
C PHE A 119 -16.97 -8.70 2.83
N ARG A 120 -17.00 -8.40 1.53
CA ARG A 120 -18.25 -8.47 0.76
C ARG A 120 -18.77 -9.91 0.82
N PRO A 121 -20.03 -10.13 1.23
CA PRO A 121 -20.65 -11.42 1.04
C PRO A 121 -20.69 -11.69 -0.47
N HIS A 122 -20.05 -12.78 -0.92
CA HIS A 122 -20.27 -13.27 -2.28
C HIS A 122 -21.76 -13.55 -2.43
N ILE A 123 -22.46 -12.72 -3.21
CA ILE A 123 -23.80 -13.06 -3.71
C ILE A 123 -23.60 -14.03 -4.87
N ASP A 124 -22.96 -15.17 -4.59
CA ASP A 124 -22.79 -16.28 -5.52
C ASP A 124 -23.39 -17.51 -4.84
N ASN A 125 -24.72 -17.49 -4.63
CA ASN A 125 -25.47 -18.70 -4.34
C ASN A 125 -26.96 -18.66 -4.72
N THR A 126 -27.37 -17.80 -5.66
CA THR A 126 -28.77 -17.75 -6.14
C THR A 126 -29.01 -18.41 -7.50
N LEU A 127 -28.07 -19.24 -8.00
CA LEU A 127 -28.27 -19.99 -9.25
C LEU A 127 -28.70 -21.45 -9.09
N HIS A 128 -29.02 -21.89 -7.87
CA HIS A 128 -29.66 -23.20 -7.65
C HIS A 128 -30.86 -23.07 -6.70
N SER A 129 -31.90 -22.38 -7.16
CA SER A 129 -33.25 -22.61 -6.65
C SER A 129 -34.22 -22.44 -7.81
N GLU A 130 -34.89 -23.54 -8.16
CA GLU A 130 -35.96 -23.67 -9.14
C GLU A 130 -37.02 -22.56 -9.04
N PRO A 131 -37.65 -22.15 -10.16
CA PRO A 131 -38.57 -21.03 -10.20
C PRO A 131 -39.90 -21.40 -9.53
N SER A 132 -40.12 -20.92 -8.30
CA SER A 132 -41.45 -20.90 -7.69
C SER A 132 -42.05 -19.50 -7.79
N THR A 133 -43.23 -19.48 -8.40
CA THR A 133 -44.13 -18.38 -8.78
C THR A 133 -44.26 -17.24 -7.76
N PRO A 134 -44.38 -15.95 -8.19
CA PRO A 134 -44.34 -14.81 -7.29
C PRO A 134 -45.69 -14.62 -6.60
N THR A 135 -45.77 -14.90 -5.30
CA THR A 135 -46.85 -14.38 -4.45
C THR A 135 -46.31 -13.26 -3.58
N ARG A 136 -46.55 -12.05 -4.08
CA ARG A 136 -46.54 -10.75 -3.42
C ARG A 136 -47.06 -10.82 -1.98
N LEU A 137 -46.20 -10.48 -1.01
CA LEU A 137 -46.52 -9.64 0.15
C LEU A 137 -45.20 -8.99 0.59
N GLU A 138 -45.03 -7.72 0.20
CA GLU A 138 -43.94 -6.85 0.65
C GLU A 138 -44.07 -6.64 2.16
N ALA A 139 -43.16 -7.20 2.94
CA ALA A 139 -42.86 -6.68 4.27
C ALA A 139 -41.93 -5.47 4.08
N PRO A 140 -42.26 -4.28 4.59
CA PRO A 140 -41.41 -3.11 4.43
C PRO A 140 -40.07 -3.37 5.11
N VAL A 141 -39.00 -3.40 4.32
CA VAL A 141 -37.64 -3.22 4.80
C VAL A 141 -37.62 -1.94 5.63
N SER A 142 -37.48 -2.10 6.94
CA SER A 142 -37.39 -0.97 7.87
C SER A 142 -36.17 -0.14 7.48
N LEU A 143 -36.47 1.07 6.99
CA LEU A 143 -35.51 2.10 6.60
C LEU A 143 -34.65 2.58 7.81
N ASP A 144 -34.97 2.12 9.02
CA ASP A 144 -34.30 2.46 10.28
C ASP A 144 -32.97 1.72 10.52
N ALA A 145 -32.65 0.65 9.78
CA ALA A 145 -31.33 0.00 9.90
C ALA A 145 -30.20 0.75 9.16
N ALA A 146 -30.55 1.74 8.34
CA ALA A 146 -29.59 2.56 7.59
C ALA A 146 -29.17 3.84 8.32
N VAL A 147 -29.67 4.08 9.55
CA VAL A 147 -29.47 5.34 10.29
C VAL A 147 -28.75 5.09 11.63
N THR A 148 -27.73 4.24 11.66
CA THR A 148 -26.74 4.20 12.77
C THR A 148 -25.35 3.72 12.31
N SER A 149 -24.97 3.92 11.04
CA SER A 149 -23.55 3.76 10.70
C SER A 149 -22.81 5.03 11.14
N ALA A 150 -22.11 4.95 12.27
CA ALA A 150 -21.09 5.93 12.61
C ALA A 150 -20.23 6.25 11.36
N PRO A 151 -19.79 7.51 11.15
CA PRO A 151 -18.96 7.85 10.00
C PRO A 151 -17.79 6.89 9.92
N ARG A 152 -17.65 6.15 8.80
CA ARG A 152 -16.49 5.27 8.65
C ARG A 152 -15.24 6.15 8.70
N PRO A 153 -14.26 5.84 9.56
CA PRO A 153 -13.04 6.62 9.64
C PRO A 153 -12.38 6.67 8.26
N ARG A 154 -11.91 7.86 7.88
CA ARG A 154 -11.25 8.07 6.59
C ARG A 154 -9.98 7.19 6.56
N PRO A 155 -9.76 6.37 5.52
CA PRO A 155 -8.53 5.59 5.41
C PRO A 155 -7.29 6.48 5.41
N ILE A 156 -6.16 5.93 5.84
CA ILE A 156 -4.89 6.66 5.95
C ILE A 156 -3.90 6.04 4.98
N LEU A 157 -3.16 6.88 4.28
CA LEU A 157 -2.06 6.48 3.42
C LEU A 157 -0.77 7.14 3.89
N LEU A 158 0.06 6.37 4.59
CA LEU A 158 1.33 6.84 5.12
C LEU A 158 2.45 6.61 4.08
N MET A 159 3.06 7.70 3.61
CA MET A 159 4.21 7.68 2.71
C MET A 159 5.48 7.88 3.52
N GLY A 160 6.22 6.79 3.70
CA GLY A 160 7.40 6.67 4.54
C GLY A 160 8.70 6.46 3.77
N GLY A 161 9.82 6.84 4.35
CA GLY A 161 11.14 6.51 3.82
C GLY A 161 12.27 6.74 4.81
N TYR A 162 13.34 5.96 4.66
CA TYR A 162 14.57 6.08 5.42
C TYR A 162 15.72 6.62 4.55
N SER A 163 16.52 7.54 5.10
CA SER A 163 17.67 8.17 4.45
C SER A 163 17.30 8.75 3.08
N TYR A 164 17.88 8.25 1.98
CA TYR A 164 17.53 8.63 0.62
C TYR A 164 16.03 8.48 0.34
N GLY A 165 15.38 7.37 0.75
CA GLY A 165 13.93 7.22 0.63
C GLY A 165 13.16 8.29 1.42
N GLY A 166 13.67 8.69 2.59
CA GLY A 166 13.13 9.81 3.37
C GLY A 166 13.29 11.15 2.64
N MET A 167 14.43 11.38 1.99
CA MET A 167 14.65 12.54 1.13
C MET A 167 13.67 12.55 -0.05
N ILE A 168 13.45 11.42 -0.73
CA ILE A 168 12.44 11.31 -1.80
C ILE A 168 11.05 11.71 -1.27
N VAL A 169 10.65 11.23 -0.09
CA VAL A 169 9.37 11.61 0.53
C VAL A 169 9.25 13.12 0.77
N THR A 170 10.35 13.83 1.08
CA THR A 170 10.31 15.29 1.18
C THR A 170 10.08 16.00 -0.15
N GLN A 171 10.35 15.33 -1.27
CA GLN A 171 10.33 15.89 -2.62
C GLN A 171 9.16 15.43 -3.48
N ILE A 172 8.53 14.28 -3.21
CA ILE A 172 7.36 13.83 -3.97
C ILE A 172 6.23 14.87 -3.89
N PRO A 173 5.42 15.05 -4.96
CA PRO A 173 4.32 16.00 -4.93
C PRO A 173 3.20 15.56 -3.96
N PRO A 174 2.21 16.42 -3.70
CA PRO A 174 0.99 16.05 -2.97
C PRO A 174 0.26 14.84 -3.59
N LEU A 175 -0.52 14.10 -2.79
CA LEU A 175 -1.17 12.85 -3.22
C LEU A 175 -2.09 13.02 -4.44
N ASP A 176 -2.84 14.12 -4.52
CA ASP A 176 -3.71 14.43 -5.65
C ASP A 176 -2.92 14.61 -6.96
N ALA A 177 -1.71 15.17 -6.88
CA ALA A 177 -0.78 15.30 -8.00
C ALA A 177 -0.14 13.96 -8.37
N ILE A 178 0.23 13.12 -7.38
CA ILE A 178 0.71 11.75 -7.61
C ILE A 178 -0.31 10.93 -8.40
N LEU A 179 -1.61 11.11 -8.12
CA LEU A 179 -2.68 10.32 -8.73
C LEU A 179 -3.14 10.83 -10.09
N GLN A 180 -2.78 12.05 -10.51
CA GLN A 180 -3.22 12.61 -11.79
C GLN A 180 -2.99 11.68 -12.99
N PRO A 181 -1.80 11.05 -13.16
CA PRO A 181 -1.54 10.16 -14.29
C PRO A 181 -2.45 8.91 -14.30
N PHE A 182 -3.01 8.55 -13.15
CA PHE A 182 -3.80 7.33 -12.95
C PHE A 182 -5.31 7.59 -13.01
N ILE A 183 -5.80 8.83 -13.10
CA ILE A 183 -7.25 9.10 -13.11
C ILE A 183 -7.94 8.43 -14.31
N SER A 184 -7.34 8.55 -15.50
CA SER A 184 -7.83 7.98 -16.75
C SER A 184 -6.64 7.76 -17.69
N PRO A 185 -5.73 6.82 -17.39
CA PRO A 185 -4.53 6.60 -18.18
C PRO A 185 -4.89 6.00 -19.53
N ILE A 186 -4.05 6.23 -20.52
CA ILE A 186 -4.18 5.65 -21.87
C ILE A 186 -3.93 4.14 -21.77
N ALA A 187 -4.79 3.32 -22.37
CA ALA A 187 -4.60 1.88 -22.44
C ALA A 187 -3.23 1.54 -23.05
N GLY A 188 -2.49 0.65 -22.40
CA GLY A 188 -1.11 0.27 -22.80
C GLY A 188 0.00 1.18 -22.26
N SER A 189 -0.33 2.28 -21.56
CA SER A 189 0.67 3.07 -20.81
C SER A 189 1.04 2.39 -19.49
N ASP A 190 2.21 2.71 -18.94
CA ASP A 190 2.68 2.20 -17.64
C ASP A 190 1.67 2.50 -16.51
N ALA A 191 1.06 3.68 -16.52
CA ALA A 191 0.04 4.07 -15.54
C ALA A 191 -1.24 3.22 -15.65
N ALA A 192 -1.63 2.83 -16.87
CA ALA A 192 -2.75 1.91 -17.09
C ALA A 192 -2.39 0.50 -16.61
N GLU A 193 -1.17 0.03 -16.90
CA GLU A 193 -0.70 -1.27 -16.45
C GLU A 193 -0.67 -1.38 -14.92
N VAL A 194 -0.17 -0.35 -14.22
CA VAL A 194 -0.18 -0.28 -12.76
C VAL A 194 -1.60 -0.40 -12.20
N ARG A 195 -2.56 0.33 -12.76
CA ARG A 195 -3.98 0.26 -12.34
C ARG A 195 -4.59 -1.11 -12.55
N LEU A 196 -4.39 -1.68 -13.73
CA LEU A 196 -4.93 -3.00 -14.08
C LEU A 196 -4.30 -4.10 -13.23
N ARG A 197 -3.01 -3.99 -12.92
CA ARG A 197 -2.28 -4.91 -12.03
C ARG A 197 -2.77 -4.83 -10.58
N ALA A 198 -3.03 -3.62 -10.09
CA ALA A 198 -3.62 -3.43 -8.77
C ALA A 198 -4.99 -4.11 -8.66
N ALA A 199 -5.89 -3.87 -9.61
CA ALA A 199 -7.23 -4.47 -9.63
C ALA A 199 -7.19 -6.00 -9.74
N HIS A 200 -6.37 -6.53 -10.65
CA HIS A 200 -6.23 -7.97 -10.86
C HIS A 200 -5.73 -8.69 -9.60
N LEU A 201 -4.69 -8.16 -8.96
CA LEU A 201 -4.14 -8.75 -7.73
C LEU A 201 -5.14 -8.66 -6.57
N ALA A 202 -5.89 -7.55 -6.47
CA ALA A 202 -6.93 -7.40 -5.46
C ALA A 202 -8.06 -8.41 -5.65
N GLU A 203 -8.52 -8.65 -6.88
CA GLU A 203 -9.53 -9.68 -7.19
C GLU A 203 -9.04 -11.08 -6.80
N GLN A 204 -7.81 -11.44 -7.15
CA GLN A 204 -7.21 -12.70 -6.74
C GLN A 204 -7.15 -12.84 -5.21
N GLN A 205 -6.74 -11.80 -4.50
CA GLN A 205 -6.65 -11.82 -3.05
C GLN A 205 -8.04 -11.84 -2.38
N ASN A 206 -9.05 -11.18 -2.95
CA ASN A 206 -10.43 -11.29 -2.47
C ASN A 206 -10.91 -12.74 -2.51
N ILE A 207 -10.66 -13.48 -3.60
CA ILE A 207 -11.03 -14.90 -3.74
C ILE A 207 -10.29 -15.76 -2.71
N VAL A 208 -8.97 -15.57 -2.56
CA VAL A 208 -8.15 -16.33 -1.60
C VAL A 208 -8.60 -16.08 -0.16
N LEU A 209 -8.88 -14.82 0.19
CA LEU A 209 -9.30 -14.46 1.54
C LEU A 209 -10.72 -14.92 1.85
N ALA A 210 -11.65 -14.79 0.89
CA ALA A 210 -13.02 -15.26 1.05
C ALA A 210 -13.08 -16.79 1.23
N SER A 211 -12.36 -17.54 0.38
CA SER A 211 -12.30 -19.00 0.48
C SER A 211 -11.65 -19.48 1.79
N ALA A 212 -10.55 -18.85 2.22
CA ALA A 212 -9.90 -19.19 3.49
C ALA A 212 -10.81 -18.94 4.71
N ARG A 213 -11.63 -17.87 4.66
CA ARG A 213 -12.61 -17.57 5.72
C ARG A 213 -13.76 -18.56 5.75
N ALA A 214 -14.32 -18.90 4.58
CA ALA A 214 -15.38 -19.90 4.47
C ALA A 214 -14.93 -21.25 5.08
N ALA A 215 -13.73 -21.71 4.71
CA ALA A 215 -13.16 -22.94 5.25
C ALA A 215 -12.98 -22.92 6.78
N MET A 216 -12.56 -21.78 7.35
CA MET A 216 -12.43 -21.62 8.81
C MET A 216 -13.78 -21.63 9.53
N MET A 217 -14.82 -21.02 8.95
CA MET A 217 -16.17 -21.02 9.52
C MET A 217 -16.79 -22.43 9.52
N GLU A 218 -16.61 -23.19 8.43
CA GLU A 218 -17.07 -24.58 8.33
C GLU A 218 -16.35 -25.51 9.32
N GLY A 219 -15.02 -25.35 9.48
CA GLY A 219 -14.23 -26.11 10.45
C GLY A 219 -14.64 -25.84 11.90
N SER A 220 -14.98 -24.58 12.22
CA SER A 220 -15.51 -24.20 13.53
C SER A 220 -16.91 -24.78 13.80
N ALA A 221 -17.75 -24.88 12.77
CA ALA A 221 -19.08 -25.49 12.88
C ALA A 221 -19.00 -27.00 13.11
N ARG A 222 -18.06 -27.72 12.47
CA ARG A 222 -17.85 -29.16 12.67
C ARG A 222 -17.25 -29.51 14.03
N GLY A 223 -16.45 -28.61 14.63
CA GLY A 223 -15.88 -28.80 15.97
C GLY A 223 -16.86 -28.68 17.14
N ARG A 224 -18.11 -28.25 16.89
CA ARG A 224 -19.13 -28.05 17.93
C ARG A 224 -20.08 -29.24 18.13
N SER A 225 -19.95 -30.29 17.32
CA SER A 225 -20.70 -31.54 17.51
C SER A 225 -19.99 -32.42 18.54
N LYS A 226 -20.40 -32.30 19.81
CA LYS A 226 -20.14 -33.33 20.83
C LYS A 226 -20.78 -34.63 20.36
N ARG A 227 -19.99 -35.56 19.82
CA ARG A 227 -20.40 -36.96 19.68
C ARG A 227 -19.28 -37.89 20.15
N SER A 228 -19.61 -38.60 21.23
CA SER A 228 -18.89 -39.65 21.96
C SER A 228 -17.72 -40.32 21.23
N VAL A 229 -16.55 -40.23 21.85
CA VAL A 229 -15.39 -41.11 21.59
C VAL A 229 -15.72 -42.50 22.15
N ARG A 230 -15.70 -43.54 21.30
CA ARG A 230 -15.51 -44.92 21.76
C ARG A 230 -14.04 -45.27 21.63
N ILE A 231 -13.45 -45.64 22.76
CA ILE A 231 -12.13 -46.23 22.91
C ILE A 231 -12.19 -47.71 22.47
N GLY A 232 -11.26 -48.10 21.60
CA GLY A 232 -10.99 -49.47 21.19
C GLY A 232 -9.74 -49.47 20.31
N GLY A 233 -8.65 -50.03 20.81
CA GLY A 233 -7.33 -50.01 20.16
C GLY A 233 -6.99 -51.29 19.40
N ASP A 234 -5.98 -51.18 18.53
CA ASP A 234 -4.93 -52.18 18.32
C ASP A 234 -3.74 -51.49 17.62
N GLU A 235 -2.54 -51.99 17.88
CA GLU A 235 -1.22 -51.38 17.70
C GLU A 235 -0.73 -51.29 16.24
N GLY A 236 0.12 -50.29 15.97
CA GLY A 236 0.98 -50.32 14.78
C GLY A 236 1.54 -48.98 14.30
N GLY A 237 2.72 -48.61 14.81
CA GLY A 237 3.72 -47.85 14.02
C GLY A 237 3.63 -46.31 13.98
N SER A 238 4.48 -45.66 14.77
CA SER A 238 5.06 -44.32 14.47
C SER A 238 6.21 -44.45 13.45
N PRO A 239 6.76 -43.37 12.80
CA PRO A 239 6.72 -41.97 13.25
C PRO A 239 6.52 -40.86 12.17
N ARG A 240 6.01 -39.73 12.66
CA ARG A 240 6.40 -38.34 12.34
C ARG A 240 6.73 -37.97 10.88
N ARG A 241 5.81 -37.22 10.25
CA ARG A 241 6.16 -36.16 9.28
C ARG A 241 5.45 -34.87 9.65
N SER A 242 6.23 -33.90 10.11
CA SER A 242 5.81 -32.51 10.26
C SER A 242 5.55 -31.92 8.87
N HIS A 243 4.30 -31.67 8.52
CA HIS A 243 3.96 -30.77 7.43
C HIS A 243 4.16 -29.33 7.92
N SER A 244 5.26 -28.70 7.49
CA SER A 244 5.35 -27.25 7.49
C SER A 244 4.40 -26.72 6.42
N SER A 245 3.46 -25.88 6.84
CA SER A 245 2.51 -25.18 5.98
C SER A 245 3.29 -24.16 5.12
N ALA A 246 3.76 -24.60 3.97
CA ALA A 246 4.35 -23.74 2.95
C ALA A 246 3.27 -22.78 2.43
N ARG A 247 3.22 -21.57 3.00
CA ARG A 247 2.60 -20.43 2.32
C ARG A 247 3.41 -20.20 1.05
N ARG A 248 2.86 -20.63 -0.08
CA ARG A 248 3.46 -20.41 -1.40
C ARG A 248 3.38 -18.92 -1.70
N SER A 249 4.53 -18.25 -1.69
CA SER A 249 4.69 -16.97 -2.37
C SER A 249 4.42 -17.21 -3.85
N PHE A 250 3.43 -16.53 -4.40
CA PHE A 250 3.09 -16.62 -5.82
C PHE A 250 3.97 -15.63 -6.58
N SER A 251 5.04 -16.11 -7.21
CA SER A 251 5.71 -15.37 -8.28
C SER A 251 4.86 -15.50 -9.55
N LEU A 252 4.34 -14.38 -10.06
CA LEU A 252 3.55 -14.38 -11.29
C LEU A 252 4.45 -14.39 -12.53
N ASP A 253 3.96 -15.10 -13.55
CA ASP A 253 4.50 -15.18 -14.90
C ASP A 253 3.78 -14.13 -15.78
N ASP A 254 4.52 -13.30 -16.51
CA ASP A 254 4.01 -12.12 -17.23
C ASP A 254 2.91 -12.46 -18.25
N GLU A 255 2.89 -13.68 -18.78
CA GLU A 255 1.87 -14.13 -19.73
C GLU A 255 0.48 -14.31 -19.10
N ARG A 256 0.41 -14.81 -17.87
CA ARG A 256 -0.88 -14.95 -17.16
C ARG A 256 -1.47 -13.60 -16.77
N PHE A 257 -0.62 -12.63 -16.47
CA PHE A 257 -1.03 -11.26 -16.20
C PHE A 257 -1.71 -10.64 -17.43
N ARG A 258 -1.08 -10.72 -18.61
CA ARG A 258 -1.67 -10.19 -19.86
C ARG A 258 -3.06 -10.75 -20.12
N LYS A 259 -3.26 -12.07 -19.92
CA LYS A 259 -4.57 -12.71 -20.07
C LYS A 259 -5.60 -12.19 -19.06
N GLY A 260 -5.22 -12.05 -17.78
CA GLY A 260 -6.10 -11.54 -16.73
C GLY A 260 -6.50 -10.07 -16.92
N VAL A 261 -5.61 -9.25 -17.48
CA VAL A 261 -5.91 -7.86 -17.86
C VAL A 261 -6.99 -7.80 -18.94
N HIS A 262 -6.93 -8.66 -19.96
CA HIS A 262 -7.96 -8.72 -21.01
C HIS A 262 -9.35 -9.05 -20.43
N ASP A 263 -9.43 -10.03 -19.52
CA ASP A 263 -10.69 -10.41 -18.87
C ASP A 263 -11.24 -9.30 -17.96
N PHE A 264 -10.38 -8.56 -17.26
CA PHE A 264 -10.78 -7.45 -16.41
C PHE A 264 -11.32 -6.25 -17.22
N ILE A 265 -10.68 -5.90 -18.33
CA ILE A 265 -11.16 -4.80 -19.20
C ILE A 265 -12.51 -5.16 -19.83
N ALA A 266 -12.72 -6.44 -20.16
CA ALA A 266 -14.03 -6.94 -20.59
C ALA A 266 -15.11 -6.73 -19.52
N LYS A 267 -14.80 -7.03 -18.26
CA LYS A 267 -15.71 -6.92 -17.12
C LYS A 267 -16.02 -5.45 -16.75
N ALA A 268 -15.03 -4.57 -16.81
CA ALA A 268 -15.20 -3.12 -16.58
C ALA A 268 -16.12 -2.46 -17.61
N ARG A 269 -16.12 -2.94 -18.87
CA ARG A 269 -17.03 -2.49 -19.93
C ARG A 269 -18.45 -3.04 -19.79
N ALA A 270 -18.61 -4.25 -19.26
CA ALA A 270 -19.93 -4.88 -19.06
C ALA A 270 -20.74 -4.26 -17.90
N GLY A 271 -20.10 -3.54 -16.97
CA GLY A 271 -20.71 -3.05 -15.72
C GLY A 271 -21.67 -1.85 -15.81
N ARG A 272 -22.27 -1.53 -16.96
CA ARG A 272 -23.22 -0.39 -17.08
C ARG A 272 -24.50 -0.62 -17.91
N HIS A 273 -24.80 -1.83 -18.37
CA HIS A 273 -26.09 -2.10 -19.03
C HIS A 273 -27.03 -2.94 -18.15
N SER A 274 -27.88 -2.23 -17.39
CA SER A 274 -29.12 -2.82 -16.90
C SER A 274 -30.14 -2.92 -18.04
N ARG A 275 -30.67 -4.15 -18.22
CA ARG A 275 -31.95 -4.52 -18.87
C ARG A 275 -32.07 -4.28 -20.38
N ASN A 276 -31.68 -5.28 -21.16
CA ASN A 276 -32.62 -6.10 -21.96
C ASN A 276 -31.83 -7.20 -22.68
N VAL A 277 -32.11 -8.45 -22.32
CA VAL A 277 -31.54 -9.63 -22.97
C VAL A 277 -32.24 -9.82 -24.31
N SER A 278 -31.55 -9.49 -25.40
CA SER A 278 -31.82 -10.11 -26.69
C SER A 278 -30.66 -11.06 -26.99
N GLN A 279 -31.01 -12.32 -27.24
CA GLN A 279 -30.11 -13.42 -27.51
C GLN A 279 -29.23 -13.08 -28.73
N ASN A 280 -27.93 -12.94 -28.51
CA ASN A 280 -26.90 -13.08 -29.52
C ASN A 280 -25.71 -13.82 -28.89
N PRO A 281 -25.01 -14.69 -29.64
CA PRO A 281 -23.86 -15.45 -29.13
C PRO A 281 -22.75 -14.50 -28.67
N PRO A 282 -21.87 -14.93 -27.74
CA PRO A 282 -20.86 -14.05 -27.14
C PRO A 282 -19.92 -13.55 -28.24
N THR A 283 -20.06 -12.27 -28.57
CA THR A 283 -19.12 -11.57 -29.45
C THR A 283 -17.78 -11.53 -28.71
N ALA A 284 -16.74 -12.05 -29.35
CA ALA A 284 -15.38 -11.97 -28.82
C ALA A 284 -15.08 -10.54 -28.39
N VAL A 285 -14.75 -10.34 -27.11
CA VAL A 285 -14.49 -9.02 -26.56
C VAL A 285 -13.19 -8.50 -27.17
N VAL A 286 -13.31 -7.47 -28.00
CA VAL A 286 -12.17 -6.77 -28.58
C VAL A 286 -11.40 -6.10 -27.43
N PRO A 287 -10.08 -6.32 -27.31
CA PRO A 287 -9.22 -5.55 -26.41
C PRO A 287 -9.49 -4.05 -26.58
N PRO A 288 -9.27 -3.21 -25.55
CA PRO A 288 -9.35 -1.76 -25.76
C PRO A 288 -8.40 -1.40 -26.90
N GLU A 289 -8.93 -0.66 -27.87
CA GLU A 289 -8.13 -0.22 -29.01
C GLU A 289 -6.95 0.62 -28.47
N PRO A 290 -5.73 0.40 -28.96
CA PRO A 290 -4.57 1.19 -28.55
C PRO A 290 -4.87 2.69 -28.66
N GLY A 291 -4.76 3.43 -27.55
CA GLY A 291 -5.06 4.87 -27.49
C GLY A 291 -6.37 5.24 -26.78
N GLU A 292 -7.24 4.28 -26.43
CA GLU A 292 -8.42 4.57 -25.61
C GLU A 292 -8.04 4.76 -24.13
N HIS A 293 -8.70 5.69 -23.43
CA HIS A 293 -8.44 5.92 -22.01
C HIS A 293 -9.20 4.91 -21.13
N LEU A 294 -8.53 4.39 -20.09
CA LEU A 294 -9.22 3.61 -19.06
C LEU A 294 -10.28 4.46 -18.34
N PRO A 295 -11.43 3.87 -17.97
CA PRO A 295 -12.49 4.60 -17.30
C PRO A 295 -12.03 5.15 -15.95
N ARG A 296 -12.56 6.33 -15.61
CA ARG A 296 -12.38 6.94 -14.29
C ARG A 296 -13.09 6.11 -13.22
N ILE A 297 -12.43 5.89 -12.10
CA ILE A 297 -13.04 5.28 -10.91
C ILE A 297 -13.77 6.38 -10.16
N THR A 298 -15.10 6.36 -10.16
CA THR A 298 -15.94 7.44 -9.61
C THR A 298 -16.10 7.38 -8.09
N ASP A 299 -15.89 6.20 -7.51
CA ASP A 299 -16.03 5.89 -6.09
C ASP A 299 -14.68 5.63 -5.40
N LEU A 300 -13.59 6.11 -5.99
CA LEU A 300 -12.24 5.97 -5.44
C LEU A 300 -12.19 6.56 -4.03
N THR A 301 -11.92 5.73 -3.04
CA THR A 301 -11.87 6.16 -1.63
C THR A 301 -10.57 6.90 -1.38
N MET A 302 -10.63 8.24 -1.33
CA MET A 302 -9.45 9.08 -1.15
C MET A 302 -8.96 9.07 0.31
N PRO A 303 -7.77 8.50 0.59
CA PRO A 303 -7.24 8.46 1.95
C PRO A 303 -6.77 9.84 2.42
N GLN A 304 -6.60 10.00 3.72
CA GLN A 304 -5.82 11.09 4.30
C GLN A 304 -4.34 10.75 4.14
N PRO A 305 -3.54 11.58 3.45
CA PRO A 305 -2.10 11.36 3.36
C PRO A 305 -1.42 11.68 4.70
N ALA A 306 -0.41 10.89 5.04
CA ALA A 306 0.51 11.15 6.15
C ALA A 306 1.95 10.86 5.69
N TYR A 307 2.95 11.44 6.36
CA TYR A 307 4.35 11.32 5.93
C TYR A 307 5.27 10.92 7.07
N LEU A 308 6.16 9.98 6.82
CA LEU A 308 7.18 9.53 7.78
C LEU A 308 8.57 9.63 7.14
N MET A 309 9.48 10.38 7.76
CA MET A 309 10.84 10.53 7.27
C MET A 309 11.82 10.15 8.36
N ILE A 310 12.67 9.15 8.10
CA ILE A 310 13.68 8.68 9.05
C ILE A 310 15.04 9.10 8.50
N SER A 311 15.78 9.89 9.27
CA SER A 311 17.08 10.46 8.91
C SER A 311 17.19 10.99 7.47
N PRO A 312 16.24 11.78 6.95
CA PRO A 312 16.29 12.26 5.56
C PRO A 312 17.46 13.25 5.40
N PRO A 313 18.47 13.00 4.55
CA PRO A 313 19.60 13.92 4.37
C PRO A 313 19.13 15.36 4.07
N GLN A 314 19.63 16.33 4.84
CA GLN A 314 19.31 17.76 4.69
C GLN A 314 20.53 18.55 4.18
N GLY A 315 20.47 19.19 3.00
CA GLY A 315 21.53 20.12 2.53
C GLY A 315 21.92 19.97 1.06
N VAL A 316 23.10 20.48 0.66
CA VAL A 316 23.52 20.74 -0.74
C VAL A 316 23.40 19.54 -1.71
N PHE A 317 23.39 18.29 -1.24
CA PHE A 317 23.07 17.14 -2.08
C PHE A 317 21.61 17.14 -2.59
N THR A 318 20.68 17.78 -1.87
CA THR A 318 19.33 18.08 -2.37
C THR A 318 19.32 19.21 -3.41
N HIS A 319 20.28 20.16 -3.35
CA HIS A 319 20.35 21.30 -4.28
C HIS A 319 21.09 20.99 -5.59
N LEU A 320 22.09 20.09 -5.56
CA LEU A 320 22.71 19.55 -6.77
C LEU A 320 21.76 18.58 -7.50
N ALA A 321 20.90 17.87 -6.77
CA ALA A 321 19.83 17.05 -7.34
C ALA A 321 18.70 17.89 -7.97
N THR A 322 18.44 19.11 -7.47
CA THR A 322 17.44 20.04 -8.03
C THR A 322 18.01 21.11 -8.97
N MET A 323 19.31 21.05 -9.32
CA MET A 323 20.00 22.05 -10.15
C MET A 323 19.78 23.51 -9.72
N SER A 324 19.75 23.78 -8.40
CA SER A 324 19.81 25.14 -7.88
C SER A 324 21.22 25.44 -7.38
N LEU A 325 22.12 25.82 -8.28
CA LEU A 325 23.49 26.27 -7.97
C LEU A 325 23.55 27.65 -7.29
N LEU A 326 22.41 28.25 -6.96
CA LEU A 326 22.35 29.57 -6.34
C LEU A 326 21.98 29.48 -4.85
N PRO A 327 22.63 30.27 -3.97
CA PRO A 327 22.26 30.40 -2.57
C PRO A 327 20.77 30.75 -2.44
N SER A 328 20.05 30.18 -1.47
CA SER A 328 18.61 30.44 -1.26
C SER A 328 18.24 31.91 -1.06
N ALA A 329 19.20 32.80 -0.78
CA ALA A 329 19.02 34.24 -0.71
C ALA A 329 18.88 34.93 -2.09
N LEU A 330 19.25 34.26 -3.19
CA LEU A 330 19.26 34.79 -4.56
C LEU A 330 18.16 34.21 -5.46
N VAL A 331 17.48 33.14 -5.03
CA VAL A 331 16.37 32.52 -5.79
C VAL A 331 15.06 33.17 -5.36
N LYS A 332 14.61 34.18 -6.11
CA LYS A 332 13.35 34.90 -5.82
C LYS A 332 12.09 34.05 -6.02
N ASN A 333 12.14 32.98 -6.83
CA ASN A 333 11.01 32.10 -7.09
C ASN A 333 11.42 30.63 -6.89
N LYS A 334 10.94 30.01 -5.80
CA LYS A 334 11.02 28.55 -5.64
C LYS A 334 10.18 27.88 -6.73
N ASP A 335 10.63 26.72 -7.21
CA ASP A 335 9.83 25.88 -8.10
C ASP A 335 8.46 25.59 -7.46
N PRO A 336 7.32 25.81 -8.15
CA PRO A 336 5.99 25.50 -7.63
C PRO A 336 5.86 24.07 -7.10
N GLN A 337 6.56 23.11 -7.71
CA GLN A 337 6.57 21.72 -7.29
C GLN A 337 7.28 21.54 -5.93
N ASP A 338 8.38 22.27 -5.71
CA ASP A 338 9.10 22.27 -4.42
C ASP A 338 8.28 22.95 -3.33
N VAL A 339 7.55 24.01 -3.67
CA VAL A 339 6.61 24.67 -2.74
C VAL A 339 5.50 23.70 -2.35
N ALA A 340 4.87 23.02 -3.32
CA ALA A 340 3.82 22.04 -3.05
C ALA A 340 4.34 20.84 -2.22
N ALA A 341 5.56 20.37 -2.50
CA ALA A 341 6.20 19.30 -1.74
C ALA A 341 6.50 19.70 -0.29
N GLU A 342 6.91 20.95 -0.03
CA GLU A 342 7.09 21.45 1.34
C GLU A 342 5.73 21.68 2.03
N GLU A 343 4.75 22.25 1.34
CA GLU A 343 3.42 22.55 1.90
C GLU A 343 2.64 21.30 2.30
N LYS A 344 2.73 20.20 1.54
CA LYS A 344 2.02 18.95 1.89
C LYS A 344 2.47 18.40 3.25
N LEU A 345 3.72 18.60 3.64
CA LEU A 345 4.26 18.12 4.91
C LEU A 345 3.76 18.96 6.09
N VAL A 346 3.40 20.22 5.84
CA VAL A 346 2.85 21.14 6.84
C VAL A 346 1.37 20.90 7.03
N ARG A 347 0.64 20.72 5.92
CA ARG A 347 -0.83 20.59 5.92
C ARG A 347 -1.34 19.22 6.32
N ASN A 348 -0.48 18.20 6.34
CA ASN A 348 -0.85 16.83 6.67
C ASN A 348 0.02 16.29 7.80
N PRO A 349 -0.47 15.31 8.59
CA PRO A 349 0.32 14.67 9.63
C PRO A 349 1.67 14.20 9.09
N SER A 350 2.75 14.75 9.64
CA SER A 350 4.11 14.44 9.18
C SER A 350 5.04 14.28 10.36
N LEU A 351 5.84 13.22 10.36
CA LEU A 351 6.85 12.97 11.37
C LEU A 351 8.22 12.84 10.71
N VAL A 352 9.18 13.66 11.16
CA VAL A 352 10.60 13.36 10.97
C VAL A 352 11.18 12.76 12.25
N ILE A 353 11.94 11.69 12.12
CA ILE A 353 12.75 11.09 13.20
C ILE A 353 14.21 11.16 12.77
N PHE A 354 15.08 11.69 13.62
CA PHE A 354 16.51 11.84 13.34
C PHE A 354 17.33 11.65 14.62
N GLY A 355 18.59 11.27 14.46
CA GLY A 355 19.54 11.15 15.55
C GLY A 355 20.40 12.39 15.73
N ASP A 356 20.94 12.60 16.93
CA ASP A 356 21.86 13.69 17.22
C ASP A 356 23.31 13.39 16.81
N GLU A 357 23.66 12.13 16.60
CA GLU A 357 24.95 11.64 16.10
C GLU A 357 24.91 11.26 14.59
N ASP A 358 23.94 11.80 13.83
CA ASP A 358 23.85 11.55 12.38
C ASP A 358 25.05 12.12 11.60
N GLY A 359 25.89 11.22 11.07
CA GLY A 359 27.09 11.58 10.31
C GLY A 359 26.86 12.08 8.88
N PHE A 360 25.65 11.96 8.32
CA PHE A 360 25.32 12.42 6.96
C PHE A 360 24.71 13.82 6.93
N ALA A 361 23.94 14.18 7.97
CA ALA A 361 23.35 15.50 8.10
C ALA A 361 23.56 16.02 9.54
N PRO A 362 24.31 17.12 9.73
CA PRO A 362 24.52 17.68 11.07
C PRO A 362 23.19 17.94 11.78
N VAL A 363 23.08 17.51 13.05
CA VAL A 363 21.87 17.64 13.87
C VAL A 363 21.30 19.07 13.89
N GLY A 364 22.16 20.09 13.85
CA GLY A 364 21.74 21.49 13.76
C GLY A 364 20.86 21.80 12.55
N LYS A 365 21.05 21.10 11.41
CA LYS A 365 20.18 21.23 10.23
C LYS A 365 18.82 20.60 10.47
N PHE A 366 18.75 19.43 11.09
CA PHE A 366 17.48 18.81 11.46
C PHE A 366 16.70 19.67 12.45
N ARG A 367 17.36 20.19 13.50
CA ARG A 367 16.76 21.11 14.48
C ARG A 367 16.23 22.37 13.80
N SER A 368 17.00 22.96 12.88
CA SER A 368 16.58 24.14 12.12
C SER A 368 15.40 23.86 11.20
N TRP A 369 15.42 22.72 10.49
CA TRP A 369 14.32 22.30 9.62
C TRP A 369 13.05 22.00 10.42
N LYS A 370 13.17 21.28 11.54
CA LYS A 370 12.09 21.06 12.50
C LYS A 370 11.46 22.37 12.94
N ALA A 371 12.26 23.31 13.46
CA ALA A 371 11.78 24.60 13.93
C ALA A 371 11.06 25.39 12.81
N LYS A 372 11.62 25.39 11.59
CA LYS A 372 11.00 26.01 10.41
C LYS A 372 9.63 25.39 10.08
N MET A 373 9.52 24.06 10.08
CA MET A 373 8.31 23.36 9.67
C MET A 373 7.23 23.39 10.74
N GLU A 374 7.59 23.22 12.02
CA GLU A 374 6.67 23.29 13.16
C GLU A 374 6.17 24.72 13.42
N GLY A 375 6.99 25.74 13.13
CA GLY A 375 6.64 27.14 13.33
C GLY A 375 5.62 27.71 12.32
N LYS A 376 5.26 26.95 11.27
CA LYS A 376 4.24 27.36 10.31
C LYS A 376 2.84 27.29 10.92
N MET A 377 1.99 28.27 10.60
CA MET A 377 0.62 28.32 11.10
C MET A 377 -0.16 27.05 10.71
N GLY A 378 -0.77 26.41 11.71
CA GLY A 378 -1.56 25.18 11.51
C GLY A 378 -0.73 23.94 11.14
N SER A 379 0.59 23.96 11.36
CA SER A 379 1.47 22.85 10.99
C SER A 379 1.13 21.56 11.76
N GLN A 380 0.95 20.48 11.01
CA GLN A 380 0.83 19.12 11.50
C GLN A 380 2.17 18.36 11.44
N PHE A 381 3.25 19.05 11.06
CA PHE A 381 4.59 18.51 11.08
C PHE A 381 5.10 18.40 12.51
N LYS A 382 5.80 17.30 12.81
CA LYS A 382 6.52 17.10 14.07
C LYS A 382 7.91 16.54 13.81
N GLY A 383 8.88 17.01 14.58
CA GLY A 383 10.24 16.49 14.58
C GLY A 383 10.63 15.84 15.89
N THR A 384 11.19 14.64 15.80
CA THR A 384 11.62 13.83 16.93
C THR A 384 13.11 13.55 16.82
N GLU A 385 13.85 13.99 17.82
CA GLU A 385 15.26 13.70 17.97
C GLU A 385 15.42 12.48 18.91
N ILE A 386 16.34 11.58 18.57
CA ILE A 386 16.70 10.42 19.39
C ILE A 386 18.18 10.57 19.75
N GLU A 387 18.46 10.64 21.05
CA GLU A 387 19.81 10.76 21.60
C GLU A 387 20.63 9.52 21.26
N THR A 388 21.93 9.70 21.04
CA THR A 388 22.93 8.70 20.64
C THR A 388 22.65 8.00 19.32
N ALA A 389 21.60 8.37 18.59
CA ALA A 389 21.26 7.69 17.35
C ALA A 389 22.15 8.21 16.22
N GLY A 390 22.84 7.29 15.55
CA GLY A 390 23.54 7.57 14.30
C GLY A 390 22.60 7.49 13.11
N HIS A 391 23.16 7.71 11.92
CA HIS A 391 22.37 7.63 10.68
C HIS A 391 21.85 6.21 10.42
N PHE A 392 22.63 5.19 10.78
CA PHE A 392 22.35 3.78 10.50
C PHE A 392 21.49 3.09 11.56
N TRP A 393 21.20 3.75 12.69
CA TRP A 393 20.36 3.21 13.77
C TRP A 393 20.86 1.88 14.32
N VAL A 394 22.18 1.74 14.46
CA VAL A 394 22.84 0.49 14.91
C VAL A 394 23.23 0.52 16.39
N GLU A 395 23.17 1.70 17.00
CA GLU A 395 23.52 1.91 18.39
C GLU A 395 22.54 1.18 19.32
N GLU A 396 22.97 0.89 20.55
CA GLU A 396 22.19 0.05 21.46
C GLU A 396 20.83 0.70 21.77
N GLY A 397 19.74 -0.04 21.50
CA GLY A 397 18.38 0.39 21.80
C GLY A 397 17.77 1.45 20.87
N VAL A 398 18.56 2.12 20.01
CA VAL A 398 18.03 3.24 19.19
C VAL A 398 17.03 2.78 18.13
N LEU A 399 17.20 1.57 17.57
CA LEU A 399 16.23 0.99 16.63
C LEU A 399 14.89 0.69 17.32
N ASP A 400 14.90 0.30 18.59
CA ASP A 400 13.67 0.06 19.34
C ASP A 400 12.98 1.38 19.71
N GLN A 401 13.73 2.43 20.07
CA GLN A 401 13.19 3.78 20.23
C GLN A 401 12.59 4.30 18.92
N LEU A 402 13.25 4.09 17.78
CA LEU A 402 12.71 4.43 16.46
C LEU A 402 11.36 3.73 16.22
N ARG A 403 11.28 2.43 16.48
CA ARG A 403 10.04 1.64 16.35
C ARG A 403 8.95 2.13 17.28
N GLU A 404 9.28 2.53 18.50
CA GLU A 404 8.34 3.12 19.44
C GLU A 404 7.75 4.41 18.87
N ARG A 405 8.58 5.36 18.42
CA ARG A 405 8.14 6.63 17.83
C ARG A 405 7.30 6.46 16.56
N VAL A 406 7.65 5.48 15.71
CA VAL A 406 6.81 5.11 14.55
C VAL A 406 5.46 4.57 15.01
N GLY A 407 5.43 3.77 16.08
CA GLY A 407 4.21 3.23 16.67
C GLY A 407 3.29 4.29 17.25
N GLU A 408 3.84 5.22 18.03
CA GLU A 408 3.10 6.36 18.59
C GLU A 408 2.51 7.25 17.50
N PHE A 409 3.25 7.47 16.42
CA PHE A 409 2.75 8.24 15.29
C PHE A 409 1.59 7.53 14.60
N ALA A 410 1.73 6.23 14.35
CA ALA A 410 0.63 5.42 13.82
C ALA A 410 -0.60 5.44 14.74
N ASP A 411 -0.43 5.35 16.06
CA ASP A 411 -1.55 5.44 17.01
C ASP A 411 -2.26 6.79 16.94
N LYS A 412 -1.50 7.90 16.89
CA LYS A 412 -2.05 9.25 16.72
C LYS A 412 -2.84 9.38 15.43
N LEU A 413 -2.33 8.84 14.33
CA LEU A 413 -3.01 8.82 13.04
C LEU A 413 -4.34 8.06 13.11
N LEU A 414 -4.34 6.90 13.76
CA LEU A 414 -5.53 6.03 13.87
C LEU A 414 -6.58 6.56 14.86
N ALA A 415 -6.20 7.42 15.81
CA ALA A 415 -7.10 8.00 16.79
C ALA A 415 -8.00 9.12 16.22
N GLY A 416 -7.59 9.75 15.11
CA GLY A 416 -8.29 10.89 14.50
C GLY A 416 -7.71 12.23 14.93
#